data_AF-A0A7I7MRM7-F1
#
_entry.id   AF-A0A7I7MRM7-F1
#
_cell.length_a   1.000
_cell.length_b   1.000
_cell.length_c   1.000
_cell.angle_alpha   90.00
_cell.angle_beta   90.00
_cell.angle_gamma   90.00
#
_symmetry.space_group_name_H-M   'P 1'
#
loop_
_entity.id
_entity.type
_entity.pdbx_description
1 polymer ?
#
loop_
_entity_poly.entity_id
_entity_poly.type
_entity_poly.pdbx_seq_one_letter_code
_entity_poly.pdbx_strand_id
1 'polypeptide(L)'
;MAISASEARQRLFPLLEQVNTDHEPVRITSKAGDAVLMSADDYDSWQETVYLLRSPENARRLMEAVARDKASHPGTGRVHQLDRRTPGDGWRRGVSSIDFDPDAWEDFLFWLASDRKTARRIVRLIGEIQRDPCTGIGKPEPLKGELSGYWSRRIDDEHRLVYRADDNEVKILKARYHY
;
A
#
# COMPACT_ATOMS: atom_id res chain seq x y z
N MET A 1 -22.61 4.55 -1.55
CA MET A 1 -24.05 4.89 -1.27
C MET A 1 -24.15 6.34 -0.78
N ALA A 2 -25.25 7.05 -1.04
CA ALA A 2 -25.45 8.42 -0.53
C ALA A 2 -26.65 8.47 0.42
N ILE A 3 -26.46 9.06 1.61
CA ILE A 3 -27.50 9.20 2.66
C ILE A 3 -27.58 10.66 3.13
N SER A 4 -28.70 11.04 3.73
CA SER A 4 -28.84 12.40 4.30
C SER A 4 -28.08 12.54 5.63
N ALA A 5 -27.67 13.76 5.99
CA ALA A 5 -27.08 14.05 7.31
C ALA A 5 -28.00 13.66 8.49
N SER A 6 -29.33 13.75 8.31
CA SER A 6 -30.29 13.34 9.34
C SER A 6 -30.28 11.83 9.55
N GLU A 7 -30.18 11.05 8.48
CA GLU A 7 -30.06 9.60 8.53
C GLU A 7 -28.70 9.18 9.12
N ALA A 8 -27.62 9.82 8.68
CA ALA A 8 -26.28 9.57 9.21
C ALA A 8 -26.22 9.78 10.73
N ARG A 9 -26.85 10.84 11.25
CA ARG A 9 -26.96 11.09 12.69
C ARG A 9 -27.70 9.97 13.43
N GLN A 10 -28.77 9.45 12.85
CA GLN A 10 -29.57 8.37 13.47
C GLN A 10 -28.85 7.02 13.45
N ARG A 11 -27.96 6.79 12.47
CA ARG A 11 -27.32 5.51 12.18
C ARG A 11 -25.80 5.53 12.33
N LEU A 12 -25.24 6.48 13.07
CA LEU A 12 -23.79 6.71 13.09
C LEU A 12 -22.97 5.46 13.46
N PHE A 13 -23.33 4.75 14.53
CA PHE A 13 -22.60 3.54 14.95
C PHE A 13 -22.69 2.40 13.92
N PRO A 14 -23.88 2.01 13.42
CA PRO A 14 -23.97 1.05 12.32
C PRO A 14 -23.18 1.46 11.07
N LEU A 15 -23.14 2.75 10.74
CA LEU A 15 -22.36 3.23 9.60
C LEU A 15 -20.85 3.10 9.84
N LEU A 16 -20.38 3.36 11.06
CA LEU A 16 -18.97 3.12 11.43
C LEU A 16 -18.62 1.63 11.29
N GLU A 17 -19.45 0.74 11.81
CA GLU A 17 -19.24 -0.72 11.65
C GLU A 17 -19.24 -1.12 10.18
N GLN A 18 -20.19 -0.60 9.40
CA GLN A 18 -20.30 -0.86 7.97
C GLN A 18 -19.04 -0.43 7.21
N VAL A 19 -18.57 0.82 7.37
CA VAL A 19 -17.40 1.29 6.61
C VAL A 19 -16.10 0.59 6.99
N ASN A 20 -15.96 0.14 8.24
CA ASN A 20 -14.79 -0.62 8.68
C ASN A 20 -14.84 -2.11 8.28
N THR A 21 -16.04 -2.64 7.98
CA THR A 21 -16.20 -4.04 7.56
C THR A 21 -16.16 -4.16 6.03
N ASP A 22 -16.93 -3.31 5.35
CA ASP A 22 -17.14 -3.39 3.91
C ASP A 22 -16.07 -2.60 3.14
N HIS A 23 -15.33 -1.71 3.81
CA HIS A 23 -14.37 -0.77 3.18
C HIS A 23 -14.99 0.06 2.04
N GLU A 24 -16.32 0.26 2.10
CA GLU A 24 -17.07 1.07 1.15
C GLU A 24 -17.39 2.46 1.74
N PRO A 25 -16.91 3.55 1.14
CA PRO A 25 -17.23 4.90 1.61
C PRO A 25 -18.71 5.24 1.48
N VAL A 26 -19.26 5.89 2.50
CA VAL A 26 -20.62 6.42 2.52
C VAL A 26 -20.57 7.93 2.34
N ARG A 27 -21.27 8.44 1.32
CA ARG A 27 -21.43 9.88 1.10
C ARG A 27 -22.61 10.39 1.91
N ILE A 28 -22.38 11.41 2.74
CA ILE A 28 -23.38 12.07 3.55
C ILE A 28 -23.71 13.41 2.91
N THR A 29 -24.95 13.61 2.50
CA THR A 29 -25.40 14.85 1.85
C THR A 29 -26.08 15.79 2.83
N SER A 30 -25.80 17.09 2.70
CA SER A 30 -26.42 18.12 3.52
C SER A 30 -26.63 19.43 2.75
N LYS A 31 -27.49 20.32 3.27
CA LYS A 31 -27.70 21.65 2.68
C LYS A 31 -26.43 22.52 2.70
N ALA A 32 -25.47 22.22 3.58
CA ALA A 32 -24.21 22.97 3.72
C ALA A 32 -23.05 22.36 2.90
N GLY A 33 -23.30 21.25 2.20
CA GLY A 33 -22.28 20.49 1.50
C GLY A 33 -22.23 19.03 1.94
N ASP A 34 -21.47 18.24 1.21
CA ASP A 34 -21.38 16.79 1.41
C ASP A 34 -20.11 16.43 2.19
N ALA A 35 -20.20 15.35 2.95
CA ALA A 35 -19.08 14.71 3.62
C ALA A 35 -18.96 13.26 3.17
N VAL A 36 -17.79 12.66 3.37
CA VAL A 36 -17.56 11.23 3.13
C VAL A 36 -17.15 10.59 4.45
N LEU A 37 -17.85 9.53 4.83
CA LEU A 37 -17.47 8.63 5.91
C LEU A 37 -16.76 7.42 5.30
N MET A 38 -15.58 7.09 5.80
CA MET A 38 -14.78 5.92 5.41
C MET A 38 -14.04 5.37 6.62
N SER A 39 -13.52 4.14 6.52
CA SER A 39 -12.66 3.56 7.55
C SER A 39 -11.37 4.40 7.70
N ALA A 40 -10.76 4.35 8.88
CA ALA A 40 -9.48 5.00 9.11
C ALA A 40 -8.37 4.36 8.25
N ASP A 41 -8.42 3.04 8.08
CA ASP A 41 -7.44 2.28 7.28
C ASP A 41 -7.51 2.68 5.79
N ASP A 42 -8.71 2.90 5.23
CA ASP A 42 -8.85 3.40 3.87
C ASP A 42 -8.36 4.83 3.71
N TYR A 43 -8.63 5.69 4.70
CA TYR A 43 -8.11 7.05 4.71
C TYR A 43 -6.59 7.06 4.70
N ASP A 44 -5.95 6.28 5.57
CA ASP A 44 -4.49 6.17 5.66
C ASP A 44 -3.87 5.62 4.37
N SER A 45 -4.49 4.60 3.78
CA SER A 45 -4.10 4.03 2.49
C SER A 45 -4.16 5.06 1.34
N TRP A 46 -5.22 5.87 1.30
CA TRP A 46 -5.34 6.96 0.33
C TRP A 46 -4.30 8.05 0.58
N GLN A 47 -4.06 8.44 1.83
CA GLN A 47 -3.03 9.43 2.16
C GLN A 47 -1.63 8.95 1.74
N GLU A 48 -1.31 7.67 1.97
CA GLU A 48 -0.03 7.09 1.57
C GLU A 48 0.12 7.03 0.04
N THR A 49 -0.95 6.67 -0.67
CA THR A 49 -0.98 6.69 -2.15
C THR A 49 -0.76 8.10 -2.69
N VAL A 50 -1.47 9.10 -2.15
CA VAL A 50 -1.32 10.51 -2.53
C VAL A 50 0.09 11.01 -2.22
N TYR A 51 0.67 10.61 -1.09
CA TYR A 51 2.03 10.96 -0.72
C TYR A 51 3.04 10.48 -1.79
N LEU A 52 2.95 9.22 -2.22
CA LEU A 52 3.81 8.67 -3.26
C LEU A 52 3.65 9.37 -4.62
N LEU A 53 2.47 9.88 -4.92
CA LEU A 53 2.20 10.53 -6.21
C LEU A 53 2.39 12.05 -6.18
N ARG A 54 2.77 12.62 -5.04
CA ARG A 54 2.86 14.07 -4.84
C ARG A 54 3.96 14.73 -5.68
N SER A 55 5.12 14.08 -5.83
CA SER A 55 6.17 14.56 -6.75
C SER A 55 5.94 13.98 -8.14
N PRO A 56 5.97 14.80 -9.21
CA PRO A 56 5.88 14.31 -10.59
C PRO A 56 6.94 13.27 -10.94
N GLU A 57 8.20 13.47 -10.52
CA GLU A 57 9.27 12.52 -10.80
C GLU A 57 9.10 11.24 -9.98
N ASN A 58 8.71 11.36 -8.71
CA ASN A 58 8.40 10.17 -7.89
C ASN A 58 7.30 9.32 -8.51
N ALA A 59 6.22 9.98 -8.93
CA ALA A 59 5.06 9.37 -9.55
C ALA A 59 5.44 8.70 -10.87
N ARG A 60 6.15 9.41 -11.76
CA ARG A 60 6.58 8.88 -13.05
C ARG A 60 7.37 7.58 -12.88
N ARG A 61 8.42 7.58 -12.05
CA ARG A 61 9.25 6.40 -11.82
C ARG A 61 8.45 5.24 -11.23
N LEU A 62 7.59 5.51 -10.24
CA LEU A 62 6.76 4.48 -9.63
C LEU A 62 5.77 3.87 -10.63
N MET A 63 5.12 4.70 -11.43
CA MET A 63 4.14 4.25 -12.44
C MET A 63 4.82 3.44 -13.55
N GLU A 64 6.05 3.80 -13.96
CA GLU A 64 6.86 3.02 -14.90
C GLU A 64 7.22 1.64 -14.33
N ALA A 65 7.67 1.57 -13.08
CA ALA A 65 7.96 0.30 -12.40
C ALA A 65 6.71 -0.59 -12.30
N VAL A 66 5.56 0.00 -11.95
CA VAL A 66 4.27 -0.71 -11.91
C VAL A 66 3.85 -1.19 -13.30
N ALA A 67 4.03 -0.37 -14.34
CA ALA A 67 3.73 -0.77 -15.71
C ALA A 67 4.61 -1.95 -16.18
N ARG A 68 5.91 -1.95 -15.84
CA ARG A 68 6.83 -3.07 -16.12
C ARG A 68 6.39 -4.36 -15.40
N ASP A 69 6.03 -4.27 -14.12
CA ASP A 69 5.56 -5.43 -13.36
C ASP A 69 4.23 -5.97 -13.91
N LYS A 70 3.24 -5.11 -14.18
CA LYS A 70 1.96 -5.50 -14.79
C LYS A 70 2.13 -6.15 -16.17
N ALA A 71 3.05 -5.65 -17.00
CA ALA A 71 3.35 -6.23 -18.31
C ALA A 71 3.98 -7.63 -18.20
N SER A 72 4.81 -7.84 -17.17
CA SER A 72 5.46 -9.14 -16.91
C SER A 72 4.49 -10.14 -16.25
N HIS A 73 3.48 -9.66 -15.54
CA HIS A 73 2.49 -10.46 -14.83
C HIS A 73 1.04 -10.01 -15.11
N PRO A 74 0.47 -10.32 -16.29
CA PRO A 74 -0.87 -9.85 -16.68
C PRO A 74 -2.01 -10.34 -15.76
N GLY A 75 -1.75 -11.34 -14.90
CA GLY A 75 -2.69 -11.91 -13.93
C GLY A 75 -2.70 -11.25 -12.55
N THR A 76 -1.93 -10.19 -12.32
CA THR A 76 -1.88 -9.43 -11.06
C THR A 76 -3.21 -8.75 -10.70
N GLY A 77 -4.23 -8.81 -11.56
CA GLY A 77 -5.63 -8.55 -11.20
C GLY A 77 -6.22 -9.48 -10.11
N ARG A 78 -5.50 -10.55 -9.72
CA ARG A 78 -5.88 -11.42 -8.57
C ARG A 78 -5.25 -11.00 -7.23
N VAL A 79 -4.62 -9.82 -7.14
CA VAL A 79 -4.07 -9.31 -5.86
C VAL A 79 -5.17 -8.90 -4.86
N HIS A 80 -6.45 -8.93 -5.26
CA HIS A 80 -7.61 -8.89 -4.36
C HIS A 80 -7.68 -10.06 -3.35
N GLN A 81 -6.73 -11.00 -3.36
CA GLN A 81 -6.72 -12.18 -2.49
C GLN A 81 -5.72 -12.11 -1.32
N LEU A 82 -5.14 -10.94 -1.02
CA LEU A 82 -4.47 -10.73 0.28
C LEU A 82 -5.42 -10.15 1.34
N ASP A 83 -6.48 -9.46 0.91
CA ASP A 83 -7.47 -8.79 1.78
C ASP A 83 -8.52 -9.75 2.39
N ARG A 84 -8.46 -11.05 2.07
CA ARG A 84 -9.43 -12.07 2.51
C ARG A 84 -8.82 -13.28 3.22
N ARG A 85 -7.68 -13.13 3.89
CA ARG A 85 -7.12 -14.21 4.73
C ARG A 85 -7.50 -13.99 6.19
N THR A 86 -8.07 -15.03 6.81
CA THR A 86 -8.40 -15.04 8.22
C THR A 86 -7.13 -14.98 9.07
N PRO A 87 -7.08 -14.20 10.16
CA PRO A 87 -5.98 -14.25 11.12
C PRO A 87 -5.81 -15.68 11.66
N GLY A 88 -4.68 -16.33 11.34
CA GLY A 88 -4.38 -17.70 11.82
C GLY A 88 -3.84 -18.65 10.75
N ASP A 89 -4.14 -18.39 9.47
CA ASP A 89 -3.51 -19.11 8.35
C ASP A 89 -2.14 -18.49 8.07
N GLY A 90 -1.16 -18.84 8.90
CA GLY A 90 0.22 -18.41 8.70
C GLY A 90 0.72 -18.75 7.30
N TRP A 91 1.57 -17.88 6.73
CA TRP A 91 2.32 -18.13 5.50
C TRP A 91 3.07 -19.46 5.62
N ARG A 92 2.50 -20.56 5.10
CA ARG A 92 2.99 -21.92 5.39
C ARG A 92 4.32 -22.26 4.73
N ARG A 93 4.82 -21.40 3.86
CA ARG A 93 6.22 -21.27 3.44
C ARG A 93 6.44 -19.78 3.19
N GLY A 94 7.48 -19.18 3.76
CA GLY A 94 7.82 -17.78 3.49
C GLY A 94 7.95 -17.56 1.98
N VAL A 95 7.71 -16.32 1.55
CA VAL A 95 7.90 -15.93 0.15
C VAL A 95 9.26 -16.41 -0.35
N SER A 96 9.27 -17.14 -1.46
CA SER A 96 10.43 -17.93 -1.89
C SER A 96 11.47 -17.14 -2.67
N SER A 97 11.08 -16.05 -3.36
CA SER A 97 12.00 -15.17 -4.08
C SER A 97 11.78 -13.69 -3.75
N ILE A 98 12.87 -12.91 -3.81
CA ILE A 98 12.83 -11.45 -3.76
C ILE A 98 13.40 -10.95 -5.08
N ASP A 99 12.58 -10.20 -5.80
CA ASP A 99 12.97 -9.61 -7.07
C ASP A 99 12.94 -8.08 -6.95
N PHE A 100 13.82 -7.42 -7.67
CA PHE A 100 13.84 -5.96 -7.77
C PHE A 100 13.42 -5.54 -9.17
N ASP A 101 12.63 -4.48 -9.26
CA ASP A 101 12.58 -3.65 -10.46
C ASP A 101 13.95 -2.94 -10.64
N PRO A 102 14.42 -2.69 -11.88
CA PRO A 102 15.71 -2.03 -12.10
C PRO A 102 15.87 -0.72 -11.33
N ASP A 103 14.82 0.11 -11.23
CA ASP A 103 14.88 1.38 -10.50
C ASP A 103 14.98 1.15 -8.99
N ALA A 104 14.30 0.14 -8.47
CA ALA A 104 14.42 -0.25 -7.07
C ALA A 104 15.83 -0.75 -6.71
N TRP A 105 16.46 -1.44 -7.65
CA TRP A 105 17.84 -1.89 -7.49
C TRP A 105 18.81 -0.70 -7.47
N GLU A 106 18.63 0.27 -8.36
CA GLU A 106 19.38 1.53 -8.36
C GLU A 106 19.20 2.30 -7.04
N ASP A 107 17.96 2.41 -6.54
CA ASP A 107 17.66 3.02 -5.23
C ASP A 107 18.46 2.33 -4.11
N PHE A 108 18.49 1.00 -4.10
CA PHE A 108 19.22 0.24 -3.10
C PHE A 108 20.75 0.42 -3.22
N LEU A 109 21.30 0.39 -4.44
CA LEU A 109 22.72 0.67 -4.69
C LEU A 109 23.12 2.08 -4.25
N PHE A 110 22.26 3.07 -4.49
CA PHE A 110 22.45 4.42 -3.98
C PHE A 110 22.61 4.42 -2.46
N TRP A 111 21.69 3.76 -1.73
CA TRP A 111 21.76 3.69 -0.27
C TRP A 111 22.99 2.92 0.24
N LEU A 112 23.42 1.86 -0.45
CA LEU A 112 24.64 1.15 -0.09
C LEU A 112 25.88 2.06 -0.14
N ALA A 113 25.92 2.98 -1.09
CA ALA A 113 27.02 3.94 -1.25
C ALA A 113 26.89 5.17 -0.33
N SER A 114 25.67 5.70 -0.13
CA SER A 114 25.44 6.99 0.54
C SER A 114 25.08 6.87 2.03
N ASP A 115 24.26 5.88 2.41
CA ASP A 115 23.83 5.66 3.78
C ASP A 115 23.52 4.17 4.06
N ARG A 116 24.53 3.48 4.61
CA ARG A 116 24.42 2.06 4.98
C ARG A 116 23.42 1.79 6.10
N LYS A 117 22.97 2.79 6.87
CA LYS A 117 21.90 2.61 7.86
C LYS A 117 20.56 2.44 7.16
N THR A 118 20.28 3.27 6.18
CA THR A 118 19.07 3.17 5.34
C THR A 118 19.07 1.87 4.52
N ALA A 119 20.20 1.46 3.93
CA ALA A 119 20.29 0.17 3.25
C ALA A 119 19.97 -1.02 4.19
N ARG A 120 20.50 -1.01 5.43
CA ARG A 120 20.17 -2.03 6.44
C ARG A 120 18.70 -2.00 6.85
N ARG A 121 18.08 -0.82 6.92
CA ARG A 121 16.65 -0.66 7.19
C ARG A 121 15.81 -1.30 6.07
N ILE A 122 16.17 -1.09 4.81
CA ILE A 122 15.51 -1.71 3.66
C ILE A 122 15.61 -3.24 3.74
N VAL A 123 16.81 -3.79 3.97
CA VAL A 123 17.00 -5.25 4.13
C VAL A 123 16.14 -5.81 5.27
N ARG A 124 16.05 -5.09 6.40
CA ARG A 124 15.18 -5.50 7.51
C ARG A 124 13.70 -5.49 7.14
N LEU A 125 13.23 -4.47 6.41
CA LEU A 125 11.84 -4.41 5.93
C LEU A 125 11.54 -5.57 4.98
N ILE A 126 12.44 -5.87 4.03
CA ILE A 126 12.29 -6.99 3.09
C ILE A 126 12.17 -8.32 3.84
N GLY A 127 13.03 -8.56 4.84
CA GLY A 127 12.97 -9.79 5.64
C GLY A 127 11.67 -9.95 6.44
N GLU A 128 11.04 -8.83 6.83
CA GLU A 128 9.73 -8.84 7.50
C GLU A 128 8.59 -9.06 6.48
N ILE A 129 8.67 -8.43 5.31
CA ILE A 129 7.72 -8.63 4.22
C ILE A 129 7.67 -10.10 3.80
N GLN A 130 8.81 -10.80 3.74
CA GLN A 130 8.84 -12.23 3.41
C GLN A 130 8.10 -13.13 4.41
N ARG A 131 7.98 -12.68 5.68
CA ARG A 131 7.30 -13.41 6.75
C ARG A 131 5.81 -13.08 6.79
N ASP A 132 5.51 -11.78 6.73
CA ASP A 132 4.17 -11.24 6.68
C ASP A 132 4.16 -9.96 5.84
N PRO A 133 3.71 -10.02 4.58
CA PRO A 133 3.72 -8.87 3.69
C PRO A 133 2.79 -7.75 4.13
N CYS A 134 1.72 -8.03 4.87
CA CYS A 134 0.65 -7.07 5.12
C CYS A 134 0.71 -6.49 6.54
N THR A 135 1.54 -7.05 7.42
CA THR A 135 1.68 -6.57 8.81
C THR A 135 3.14 -6.34 9.23
N GLY A 136 3.32 -5.82 10.46
CA GLY A 136 4.64 -5.66 11.08
C GLY A 136 5.24 -4.26 10.90
N ILE A 137 6.56 -4.19 10.88
CA ILE A 137 7.28 -2.91 10.98
C ILE A 137 7.10 -2.03 9.73
N GLY A 138 7.24 -0.72 9.94
CA GLY A 138 7.23 0.25 8.86
C GLY A 138 5.84 0.72 8.44
N LYS A 139 4.80 0.46 9.24
CA LYS A 139 3.40 0.85 8.97
C LYS A 139 2.99 0.45 7.53
N PRO A 140 2.80 -0.85 7.27
CA PRO A 140 2.39 -1.32 5.95
C PRO A 140 1.02 -0.74 5.59
N GLU A 141 0.93 -0.15 4.41
CA GLU A 141 -0.32 0.43 3.87
C GLU A 141 -0.57 -0.14 2.47
N PRO A 142 -1.77 -0.66 2.19
CA PRO A 142 -2.15 -1.04 0.83
C PRO A 142 -2.37 0.22 -0.01
N LEU A 143 -1.83 0.24 -1.22
CA LEU A 143 -1.99 1.38 -2.12
C LEU A 143 -3.32 1.29 -2.87
N LYS A 144 -3.85 2.45 -3.29
CA LYS A 144 -5.19 2.60 -3.89
C LYS A 144 -5.10 3.09 -5.34
N GLY A 145 -6.23 3.05 -6.06
CA GLY A 145 -6.33 3.50 -7.44
C GLY A 145 -5.50 2.63 -8.41
N GLU A 146 -4.72 3.26 -9.29
CA GLU A 146 -3.84 2.56 -10.26
C GLU A 146 -2.75 1.70 -9.59
N LEU A 147 -2.44 2.00 -8.33
CA LEU A 147 -1.48 1.28 -7.49
C LEU A 147 -2.14 0.18 -6.64
N SER A 148 -3.44 -0.11 -6.85
CA SER A 148 -4.11 -1.21 -6.15
C SER A 148 -3.39 -2.53 -6.40
N GLY A 149 -3.14 -3.27 -5.32
CA GLY A 149 -2.35 -4.50 -5.32
C GLY A 149 -0.86 -4.32 -4.98
N TYR A 150 -0.41 -3.08 -4.83
CA TYR A 150 0.90 -2.77 -4.26
C TYR A 150 0.76 -2.28 -2.82
N TRP A 151 1.86 -2.35 -2.09
CA TRP A 151 1.97 -1.97 -0.69
C TRP A 151 3.13 -1.01 -0.49
N SER A 152 3.02 -0.15 0.51
CA SER A 152 4.09 0.74 0.96
C SER A 152 4.46 0.45 2.40
N ARG A 153 5.76 0.51 2.72
CA ARG A 153 6.27 0.61 4.09
C ARG A 153 7.23 1.79 4.22
N ARG A 154 7.20 2.44 5.37
CA ARG A 154 8.10 3.52 5.77
C ARG A 154 9.51 3.00 6.05
N ILE A 155 10.44 3.43 5.21
CA ILE A 155 11.88 3.32 5.46
C ILE A 155 12.22 4.30 6.59
N ASP A 156 11.82 5.55 6.40
CA ASP A 156 11.82 6.67 7.34
C ASP A 156 10.61 7.58 7.07
N ASP A 157 10.65 8.83 7.54
CA ASP A 157 9.55 9.78 7.37
C ASP A 157 9.35 10.20 5.90
N GLU A 158 10.38 10.11 5.07
CA GLU A 158 10.37 10.53 3.67
C GLU A 158 10.29 9.34 2.71
N HIS A 159 11.17 8.35 2.88
CA HIS A 159 11.36 7.28 1.92
C HIS A 159 10.42 6.10 2.20
N ARG A 160 9.94 5.51 1.10
CA ARG A 160 9.03 4.37 1.11
C ARG A 160 9.63 3.21 0.34
N LEU A 161 9.46 2.02 0.90
CA LEU A 161 9.65 0.76 0.21
C LEU A 161 8.31 0.35 -0.39
N VAL A 162 8.19 0.40 -1.71
CA VAL A 162 6.98 0.01 -2.43
C VAL A 162 7.19 -1.37 -3.04
N TYR A 163 6.24 -2.28 -2.83
CA TYR A 163 6.36 -3.68 -3.23
C TYR A 163 5.03 -4.30 -3.60
N ARG A 164 5.09 -5.43 -4.30
CA ARG A 164 4.01 -6.41 -4.45
C ARG A 164 4.45 -7.70 -3.76
N ALA A 165 3.52 -8.44 -3.19
CA ALA A 165 3.78 -9.77 -2.66
C ALA A 165 2.69 -10.74 -3.11
N ASP A 166 3.07 -11.98 -3.39
CA ASP A 166 2.18 -13.13 -3.53
C ASP A 166 2.82 -14.37 -2.88
N ASP A 167 2.15 -15.52 -2.97
CA ASP A 167 2.59 -16.75 -2.30
C ASP A 167 4.01 -17.21 -2.71
N ASN A 168 4.55 -16.74 -3.84
CA ASN A 168 5.84 -17.16 -4.37
C ASN A 168 6.90 -16.04 -4.32
N GLU A 169 6.52 -14.80 -4.61
CA GLU A 169 7.45 -13.70 -4.88
C GLU A 169 7.11 -12.43 -4.08
N VAL A 170 8.15 -11.71 -3.66
CA VAL A 170 8.09 -10.30 -3.28
C VAL A 170 8.85 -9.50 -4.31
N LYS A 171 8.13 -8.66 -5.06
CA LYS A 171 8.69 -7.73 -6.03
C LYS A 171 8.86 -6.36 -5.37
N ILE A 172 10.08 -5.85 -5.30
CA ILE A 172 10.37 -4.48 -4.84
C ILE A 172 10.37 -3.55 -6.06
N LEU A 173 9.54 -2.51 -6.03
CA LEU A 173 9.36 -1.56 -7.14
C LEU A 173 10.11 -0.25 -6.91
N LYS A 174 10.33 0.12 -5.65
CA LYS A 174 10.94 1.40 -5.28
C LYS A 174 11.47 1.35 -3.85
N ALA A 175 12.59 2.01 -3.58
CA ALA A 175 13.16 2.09 -2.24
C ALA A 175 13.71 3.48 -1.86
N ARG A 176 13.33 4.51 -2.62
CA ARG A 176 13.69 5.91 -2.36
C ARG A 176 12.62 6.86 -2.90
N TYR A 177 12.41 7.97 -2.20
CA TYR A 177 11.59 9.07 -2.69
C TYR A 177 12.42 10.00 -3.59
N HIS A 178 11.85 10.44 -4.71
CA HIS A 178 12.48 11.32 -5.68
C HIS A 178 11.67 12.63 -5.78
N TYR A 179 12.32 13.78 -5.92
CA TYR A 179 11.66 15.09 -5.92
C TYR A 179 11.38 15.61 -7.32
#